data_AF-K6GGC8-F1
#
_entry.id   AF-K6GGC8-F1
#
_cell.length_a   1.000
_cell.length_b   1.000
_cell.length_c   1.000
_cell.angle_alpha   90.00
_cell.angle_beta   90.00
_cell.angle_gamma   90.00
#
_symmetry.space_group_name_H-M   'P 1'
#
loop_
_entity.id
_entity.type
_entity.pdbx_description
1 polymer ?
#
loop_
_entity_poly.entity_id
_entity_poly.type
_entity_poly.pdbx_seq_one_letter_code
_entity_poly.pdbx_strand_id
1 'polypeptide(L)'
;MTLLFDDSKKLEKAFGEEAAGVLIGILEKQAEESKRELATKADMERSLRELELRLEYRLTMRLGAIAASAIAIVAAIVKFLS
;
A
#
# COMPACT_ATOMS: atom_id res chain seq x y z
N MET A 1 -12.26 13.14 20.88
CA MET A 1 -12.85 12.09 21.73
C MET A 1 -14.18 12.49 22.38
N THR A 2 -14.70 13.71 22.20
CA THR A 2 -15.97 14.16 22.81
C THR A 2 -17.23 13.84 22.00
N LEU A 3 -17.13 13.63 20.68
CA LEU A 3 -18.28 13.36 19.79
C LEU A 3 -18.90 11.96 19.97
N LEU A 4 -18.10 10.92 20.21
CA LEU A 4 -18.57 9.53 20.38
C LEU A 4 -19.41 9.33 21.66
N PHE A 5 -19.15 10.11 22.71
CA PHE A 5 -19.90 10.05 23.96
C PHE A 5 -21.29 10.68 23.85
N ASP A 6 -21.42 11.77 23.09
CA ASP A 6 -22.72 12.42 22.85
C ASP A 6 -23.63 11.57 21.96
N ASP A 7 -23.07 10.89 20.97
CA ASP A 7 -23.84 9.98 20.11
C ASP A 7 -24.21 8.67 20.83
N SER A 8 -23.35 8.16 21.71
CA SER A 8 -23.67 7.00 22.57
C SER A 8 -24.84 7.31 23.52
N LYS A 9 -24.86 8.49 24.15
CA LYS A 9 -25.99 8.92 24.99
C LYS A 9 -27.30 9.12 24.21
N LYS A 10 -27.21 9.57 22.95
CA LYS A 10 -28.39 9.68 22.08
C LYS A 10 -28.92 8.30 21.67
N LEU A 11 -28.03 7.35 21.39
CA LEU A 11 -28.37 5.95 21.12
C LEU A 11 -29.04 5.29 22.33
N GLU A 12 -28.52 5.48 23.55
CA GLU A 12 -29.14 4.99 24.79
C GLU A 12 -30.55 5.56 25.00
N LYS A 13 -30.74 6.86 24.73
CA LYS A 13 -32.07 7.50 24.82
C LYS A 13 -33.06 7.01 23.76
N ALA A 14 -32.58 6.62 22.58
CA ALA A 14 -33.44 6.25 21.45
C ALA A 14 -33.80 4.76 21.41
N PHE A 15 -32.89 3.88 21.83
CA PHE A 15 -33.04 2.43 21.72
C PHE A 15 -33.14 1.69 23.07
N GLY A 16 -32.92 2.40 24.19
CA GLY A 16 -32.79 1.80 25.52
C GLY A 16 -31.36 1.32 25.78
N GLU A 17 -30.91 1.38 27.05
CA GLU A 17 -29.51 1.08 27.48
C GLU A 17 -28.98 -0.23 26.91
N GLU A 18 -29.81 -1.28 26.91
CA GLU A 18 -29.39 -2.62 26.53
C GLU A 18 -29.15 -2.76 25.02
N ALA A 19 -30.02 -2.17 24.18
CA ALA A 19 -29.87 -2.20 22.73
C ALA A 19 -28.80 -1.22 22.23
N ALA A 20 -28.65 -0.07 22.91
CA ALA A 20 -27.62 0.90 22.60
C ALA A 20 -26.22 0.37 22.90
N GLY A 21 -26.02 -0.33 24.02
CA GLY A 21 -24.74 -0.97 24.34
C GLY A 21 -24.31 -2.00 23.30
N VAL A 22 -25.25 -2.78 22.76
CA VAL A 22 -24.97 -3.74 21.67
C VAL A 22 -24.57 -3.01 20.38
N LEU A 23 -25.28 -1.94 20.00
CA LEU A 23 -24.98 -1.16 18.81
C LEU A 23 -23.63 -0.45 18.90
N ILE A 24 -23.30 0.14 20.05
CA ILE A 24 -22.02 0.78 20.31
C ILE A 24 -20.89 -0.25 20.19
N GLY A 25 -21.04 -1.42 20.80
CA GLY A 25 -20.04 -2.49 20.72
C GLY A 25 -19.81 -3.01 19.30
N ILE A 26 -20.85 -3.06 18.46
CA ILE A 26 -20.73 -3.42 17.04
C ILE A 26 -19.97 -2.32 16.28
N LEU A 27 -20.32 -1.05 16.49
CA LEU A 27 -19.68 0.09 15.83
C LEU A 27 -18.21 0.22 16.21
N GLU A 28 -17.86 0.01 17.47
CA GLU A 28 -16.48 0.03 17.95
C GLU A 28 -15.65 -1.11 17.34
N LYS A 29 -16.20 -2.34 17.30
CA LYS A 29 -15.55 -3.47 16.60
C LYS A 29 -15.34 -3.17 15.12
N GLN A 30 -16.36 -2.63 14.45
CA GLN A 30 -16.30 -2.33 13.03
C GLN A 30 -15.31 -1.19 12.72
N ALA A 31 -15.21 -0.19 13.60
CA ALA A 31 -14.22 0.88 13.48
C ALA A 31 -12.78 0.34 13.66
N GLU A 32 -12.57 -0.57 14.61
CA GLU A 32 -11.26 -1.19 14.86
C GLU A 32 -10.85 -2.14 13.72
N GLU A 33 -11.79 -2.93 13.20
CA GLU A 33 -11.57 -3.76 12.00
C GLU A 33 -11.26 -2.91 10.77
N SER A 34 -12.03 -1.85 10.53
CA SER A 34 -11.81 -0.95 9.39
C SER A 34 -10.45 -0.24 9.48
N LYS A 35 -10.02 0.14 10.68
CA LYS A 35 -8.69 0.72 10.93
C LYS A 35 -7.56 -0.29 10.64
N ARG A 36 -7.74 -1.56 11.02
CA ARG A 36 -6.78 -2.65 10.70
C ARG A 36 -6.73 -2.92 9.20
N GLU A 37 -7.86 -2.97 8.52
CA GLU A 37 -7.90 -3.16 7.07
C GLU A 37 -7.21 -2.03 6.31
N LEU A 38 -7.47 -0.77 6.71
CA LEU A 38 -6.81 0.41 6.12
C LEU A 38 -5.29 0.38 6.31
N ALA A 39 -4.81 -0.01 7.50
CA ALA A 39 -3.38 -0.18 7.76
C ALA A 39 -2.77 -1.28 6.86
N THR A 40 -3.45 -2.42 6.74
CA THR A 40 -3.00 -3.56 5.93
C THR A 40 -2.95 -3.19 4.44
N LYS A 41 -3.96 -2.47 3.94
CA LYS A 41 -4.00 -2.02 2.55
C LYS A 41 -2.90 -1.00 2.24
N ALA A 42 -2.64 -0.05 3.13
CA ALA A 42 -1.57 0.92 2.95
C ALA A 42 -0.18 0.27 2.91
N ASP A 43 0.06 -0.75 3.72
CA ASP A 43 1.31 -1.52 3.70
C ASP A 43 1.46 -2.37 2.43
N MET A 44 0.36 -2.93 1.92
CA MET A 44 0.36 -3.62 0.62
C MET A 44 0.68 -2.68 -0.53
N GLU A 45 0.07 -1.49 -0.57
CA GLU A 45 0.35 -0.48 -1.61
C GLU A 45 1.81 -0.01 -1.57
N ARG A 46 2.39 0.17 -0.39
CA ARG A 46 3.84 0.46 -0.25
C ARG A 46 4.71 -0.67 -0.78
N SER A 47 4.39 -1.91 -0.42
CA SER A 47 5.17 -3.08 -0.83
C SER A 47 5.14 -3.28 -2.35
N LEU A 48 3.97 -3.07 -2.97
CA LEU A 48 3.83 -3.12 -4.43
C LEU A 48 4.67 -2.06 -5.12
N ARG A 49 4.63 -0.82 -4.63
CA ARG A 49 5.41 0.29 -5.21
C ARG A 49 6.92 0.07 -5.08
N GLU A 50 7.38 -0.51 -3.98
CA GLU A 50 8.79 -0.87 -3.82
C GLU A 50 9.22 -1.98 -4.80
N LEU A 51 8.36 -2.99 -5.01
CA LEU A 51 8.62 -4.05 -5.98
C LEU A 51 8.69 -3.51 -7.41
N GLU A 52 7.77 -2.64 -7.81
CA GLU A 52 7.78 -1.98 -9.12
C GLU A 52 9.08 -1.22 -9.36
N LEU A 53 9.51 -0.38 -8.41
CA LEU A 53 10.76 0.39 -8.50
C LEU A 53 11.99 -0.53 -8.64
N ARG A 54 12.05 -1.63 -7.87
CA ARG A 54 13.13 -2.61 -7.98
C ARG A 54 13.14 -3.31 -9.34
N LEU A 55 11.97 -3.56 -9.90
CA LEU A 55 11.79 -4.24 -11.18
C LEU A 55 12.20 -3.32 -12.34
N GLU A 56 11.77 -2.06 -12.32
CA GLU A 56 12.20 -1.02 -13.26
C GLU A 56 13.72 -0.83 -13.21
N TYR A 57 14.30 -0.64 -12.03
CA TYR A 57 15.75 -0.47 -11.89
C TYR A 57 16.54 -1.65 -12.47
N ARG A 58 16.08 -2.89 -12.19
CA ARG A 58 16.71 -4.10 -12.71
C ARG A 58 16.60 -4.20 -14.24
N LEU A 59 15.44 -3.82 -14.80
CA LEU A 59 15.24 -3.79 -16.25
C LEU A 59 16.13 -2.74 -16.91
N THR A 60 16.18 -1.52 -16.36
CA THR A 60 17.03 -0.44 -16.87
C THR A 60 18.50 -0.83 -16.86
N MET A 61 19.01 -1.43 -15.78
CA MET A 61 20.40 -1.91 -15.74
C MET A 61 20.67 -3.00 -16.76
N ARG A 62 19.75 -3.97 -16.93
CA ARG A 62 19.92 -5.03 -17.93
C ARG A 62 19.93 -4.48 -19.35
N LEU A 63 19.00 -3.59 -19.68
CA LEU A 63 18.95 -2.96 -21.00
C LEU A 63 20.19 -2.10 -21.27
N GLY A 64 20.65 -1.34 -20.26
CA GLY A 64 21.89 -0.58 -20.35
C GLY A 64 23.12 -1.48 -20.58
N ALA A 65 23.22 -2.61 -19.87
CA ALA A 65 24.31 -3.57 -20.05
C ALA A 65 24.30 -4.20 -21.45
N ILE A 66 23.12 -4.57 -21.96
CA ILE A 66 22.97 -5.10 -23.32
C ILE A 66 23.40 -4.04 -24.35
N ALA A 67 22.91 -2.81 -24.24
CA ALA A 67 23.29 -1.72 -25.13
C ALA A 67 24.81 -1.46 -25.12
N ALA A 68 25.42 -1.40 -23.93
CA ALA A 68 26.86 -1.23 -23.78
C ALA A 68 27.65 -2.38 -24.41
N SER A 69 27.20 -3.63 -24.24
CA SER A 69 27.83 -4.80 -24.85
C SER A 69 27.76 -4.77 -26.38
N ALA A 70 26.63 -4.36 -26.95
CA ALA A 70 26.47 -4.22 -28.40
C ALA A 70 27.43 -3.17 -28.98
N ILE A 71 27.54 -2.00 -28.33
CA ILE A 71 28.50 -0.96 -28.73
C ILE A 71 29.94 -1.48 -28.64
N ALA A 72 30.29 -2.19 -27.57
CA ALA A 72 31.62 -2.76 -27.40
C ALA A 72 31.97 -3.77 -28.49
N ILE A 73 31.03 -4.64 -28.88
CA ILE A 73 31.22 -5.61 -29.96
C ILE A 73 31.45 -4.90 -31.29
N VAL A 74 30.61 -3.91 -31.64
CA VAL A 74 30.76 -3.15 -32.88
C VAL A 74 32.10 -2.41 -32.92
N ALA A 75 32.48 -1.75 -31.83
CA ALA A 75 33.76 -1.05 -31.72
C ALA A 75 34.96 -2.00 -31.90
N ALA A 76 34.89 -3.20 -31.33
CA ALA A 76 35.93 -4.21 -31.48
C ALA A 76 36.05 -4.69 -32.94
N ILE A 77 34.93 -4.92 -33.62
CA ILE A 77 34.91 -5.31 -35.04
C ILE A 77 35.51 -4.21 -35.91
N VAL A 78 35.09 -2.96 -35.72
CA VAL A 78 35.61 -1.81 -36.48
C VAL A 78 37.13 -1.70 -36.29
N LYS A 79 37.60 -1.76 -35.04
CA LYS A 79 39.04 -1.70 -34.70
C LYS A 79 39.85 -2.85 -35.31
N PHE A 80 39.24 -4.02 -35.51
CA PHE A 80 39.91 -5.18 -36.11
C PHE A 80 39.96 -5.11 -37.66
N LEU A 81 39.03 -4.36 -38.27
CA LEU A 81 38.93 -4.19 -39.73
C LEU A 81 39.62 -2.93 -40.27
N SER A 82 40.00 -1.99 -39.40
CA SER A 82 40.75 -0.75 -39.70
C SER A 82 42.22 -0.88 -39.39
#